data_AF-A0A9D6PME3-F1
#
_entry.id   AF-A0A9D6PME3-F1
#
_cell.length_a   1.000
_cell.length_b   1.000
_cell.length_c   1.000
_cell.angle_alpha   90.00
_cell.angle_beta   90.00
_cell.angle_gamma   90.00
#
_symmetry.space_group_name_H-M   'P 1'
#
loop_
_entity.id
_entity.type
_entity.pdbx_description
1 polymer ?
#
loop_
_entity_poly.entity_id
_entity_poly.type
_entity_poly.pdbx_seq_one_letter_code
_entity_poly.pdbx_strand_id
1 'polypeptide(L)' 'MSPEVLANIFQFHLLFKLFFLVVVLFYFVLTVVIYRQVTLLSQTLNSSISPLIRQIAFVQIVVVGVFFFLGLVLV' A
#
# COMPACT_ATOMS: atom_id res chain seq x y z
N MET A 1 19.35 -7.42 30.91
CA MET A 1 19.29 -6.26 30.01
C MET A 1 18.99 -5.03 30.85
N SER A 2 19.71 -3.92 30.69
CA SER A 2 19.37 -2.69 31.42
C SER A 2 18.07 -2.08 30.87
N PRO A 3 17.32 -1.30 31.67
CA PRO A 3 16.11 -0.60 31.21
C PRO A 3 16.36 0.29 29.98
N GLU A 4 17.55 0.88 29.88
CA GLU A 4 17.98 1.72 28.75
C GLU A 4 18.05 0.92 27.45
N VAL A 5 18.55 -0.31 27.48
CA VAL A 5 18.63 -1.17 26.30
C VAL A 5 17.24 -1.59 25.84
N LEU A 6 16.30 -1.84 26.76
CA LEU A 6 14.91 -2.16 26.43
C LEU A 6 14.18 -0.96 25.81
N ALA A 7 14.40 0.25 26.33
CA ALA A 7 13.84 1.48 25.77
C ALA A 7 14.33 1.75 24.34
N ASN A 8 15.63 1.56 24.08
CA ASN A 8 16.20 1.73 22.75
C ASN A 8 15.64 0.72 21.73
N ILE A 9 15.45 -0.54 22.13
CA ILE A 9 14.83 -1.56 21.27
C ILE A 9 13.38 -1.18 20.94
N PHE A 10 12.62 -0.72 21.93
CA PHE A 10 11.24 -0.29 21.70
C PHE A 10 11.15 0.93 20.76
N GLN A 11 12.00 1.94 20.97
CA GLN A 11 12.05 3.12 20.09
C GLN A 11 12.44 2.74 18.66
N PHE A 12 13.43 1.87 18.49
CA PHE A 12 13.83 1.37 17.17
C PHE A 12 12.68 0.62 16.48
N HIS A 13 11.98 -0.26 17.22
CA HIS A 13 10.83 -1.00 16.71
C HIS A 13 9.69 -0.08 16.27
N LEU A 14 9.38 0.96 17.05
CA LEU A 14 8.38 1.96 16.71
C LEU A 14 8.77 2.76 15.46
N LEU A 15 10.03 3.19 15.36
CA LEU A 15 10.54 3.93 14.22
C LEU A 15 10.50 3.09 12.93
N PHE A 16 10.88 1.81 13.01
CA PHE A 16 10.79 0.88 11.89
C PHE A 16 9.35 0.69 11.40
N LYS A 17 8.41 0.54 12.34
CA LYS A 17 6.97 0.46 12.07
C LYS A 17 6.41 1.70 11.36
N LEU A 18 6.76 2.90 11.86
CA LEU A 18 6.36 4.17 11.26
C LEU A 18 6.94 4.34 9.84
N PHE A 19 8.21 3.95 9.64
CA PHE A 19 8.83 3.96 8.32
C PHE A 19 8.08 3.05 7.33
N PHE A 20 7.75 1.83 7.75
CA PHE A 20 6.98 0.90 6.91
C PHE A 20 5.59 1.45 6.56
N LEU A 21 4.93 2.09 7.51
CA LEU A 21 3.63 2.73 7.30
C LEU A 21 3.71 3.82 6.20
N VAL A 22 4.76 4.64 6.21
CA VAL A 22 5.00 5.65 5.17
C VAL A 22 5.23 4.99 3.81
N VAL A 23 6.01 3.90 3.74
CA VAL A 23 6.23 3.16 2.49
C VAL A 23 4.91 2.60 1.94
N VAL A 24 4.08 2.01 2.79
CA VAL A 24 2.77 1.46 2.37
C VAL A 24 1.83 2.58 1.92
N LEU A 25 1.86 3.76 2.54
CA LEU A 25 1.12 4.94 2.08
C LEU A 25 1.52 5.34 0.65
N PHE A 26 2.81 5.47 0.38
CA PHE A 26 3.30 5.79 -0.98
C PHE A 26 2.90 4.71 -1.99
N TYR A 27 2.98 3.43 -1.60
CA TYR A 27 2.57 2.31 -2.45
C TYR A 27 1.05 2.32 -2.73
N PHE A 28 0.23 2.67 -1.75
CA PHE A 28 -1.21 2.84 -1.92
C PHE A 28 -1.54 3.96 -2.91
N VAL A 29 -0.93 5.14 -2.73
CA VAL A 29 -1.10 6.27 -3.66
C VAL A 29 -0.67 5.89 -5.07
N LEU A 30 0.48 5.24 -5.22
CA LEU A 30 0.97 4.75 -6.51
C LEU A 30 -0.04 3.78 -7.17
N THR A 31 -0.62 2.87 -6.39
CA THR A 31 -1.60 1.90 -6.88
C THR A 31 -2.86 2.58 -7.40
N VAL A 32 -3.35 3.62 -6.71
CA VAL A 32 -4.49 4.44 -7.18
C VAL A 32 -4.16 5.16 -8.49
N VAL A 33 -2.94 5.71 -8.61
CA VAL A 33 -2.47 6.35 -9.86
C VAL A 33 -2.42 5.33 -11.00
N ILE A 34 -1.87 4.13 -10.77
CA ILE A 34 -1.81 3.06 -11.77
C ILE A 34 -3.22 2.65 -12.23
N TYR A 35 -4.16 2.49 -11.31
CA TYR A 35 -5.55 2.17 -11.66
C TYR A 35 -6.18 3.23 -12.58
N ARG A 36 -5.93 4.51 -12.31
CA ARG A 36 -6.35 5.60 -13.20
C ARG A 36 -5.75 5.45 -14.59
N GLN A 37 -4.45 5.14 -14.70
CA GLN A 37 -3.79 4.92 -16.00
C GLN A 37 -4.33 3.70 -16.74
N VAL A 38 -4.56 2.59 -16.04
CA VAL A 38 -5.20 1.38 -16.60
C VAL A 38 -6.60 1.70 -17.13
N THR A 39 -7.36 2.52 -16.42
CA THR A 39 -8.71 2.92 -16.82
C THR A 39 -8.68 3.77 -18.09
N LEU A 40 -7.79 4.75 -18.17
CA LEU A 40 -7.60 5.59 -19.37
C LEU A 40 -7.13 4.75 -20.56
N LEU A 41 -6.12 3.89 -20.35
CA LEU A 41 -5.61 3.00 -21.39
C LEU A 41 -6.70 2.06 -21.93
N SER A 42 -7.56 1.54 -21.04
CA SER A 42 -8.68 0.66 -21.39
C SER A 42 -9.73 1.34 -22.26
N GLN A 43 -9.93 2.66 -22.10
CA GLN A 43 -10.85 3.44 -22.94
C GLN A 43 -10.28 3.64 -24.35
N THR A 44 -8.96 3.74 -24.47
CA THR A 44 -8.29 3.96 -25.76
C THR A 44 -8.09 2.67 -26.56
N LEU A 45 -7.70 1.57 -25.90
CA LEU A 45 -7.28 0.35 -26.60
C LEU A 45 -8.41 -0.59 -27.04
N ASN A 46 -9.67 -0.31 -26.66
CA ASN A 46 -10.89 -1.10 -26.98
C ASN A 46 -10.66 -2.63 -27.08
N SER A 47 -9.84 -3.17 -26.17
CA SER A 47 -9.45 -4.57 -26.16
C SER A 47 -10.46 -5.37 -25.34
N SER A 48 -10.75 -6.60 -25.78
CA SER A 48 -11.59 -7.55 -25.03
C SER A 48 -11.02 -7.87 -23.64
N ILE A 49 -9.73 -7.62 -23.40
CA ILE A 49 -9.04 -7.88 -22.13
C ILE A 49 -9.13 -6.68 -21.16
N SER A 50 -9.47 -5.48 -21.65
CA SER A 50 -9.55 -4.25 -20.85
C SER A 50 -10.41 -4.34 -19.57
N PRO A 51 -11.58 -5.01 -19.55
CA PRO A 51 -12.36 -5.19 -18.31
C PRO A 51 -11.62 -5.98 -17.24
N LEU A 52 -10.89 -7.03 -17.64
CA LEU A 52 -10.17 -7.92 -16.73
C LEU A 52 -8.97 -7.20 -16.08
N ILE A 53 -8.21 -6.42 -16.85
CA ILE A 53 -7.10 -5.62 -16.32
C ILE A 53 -7.60 -4.58 -15.32
N ARG A 54 -8.73 -3.92 -15.60
CA ARG A 54 -9.36 -2.98 -14.66
C ARG A 54 -9.78 -3.66 -13.36
N GLN A 55 -10.34 -4.87 -13.42
CA GLN A 55 -10.70 -5.63 -12.22
C GLN A 55 -9.48 -6.01 -11.39
N ILE A 56 -8.41 -6.52 -12.01
CA ILE A 56 -7.16 -6.85 -11.29
C ILE A 56 -6.59 -5.60 -10.61
N ALA A 57 -6.54 -4.47 -11.33
CA ALA A 57 -6.05 -3.21 -10.76
C ALA A 57 -6.93 -2.71 -9.60
N PHE A 58 -8.25 -2.90 -9.68
CA PHE A 58 -9.16 -2.58 -8.57
C PHE A 58 -8.94 -3.48 -7.35
N VAL A 59 -8.81 -4.80 -7.56
CA VAL A 59 -8.49 -5.74 -6.47
C VAL A 59 -7.17 -5.35 -5.80
N GLN A 60 -6.16 -4.95 -6.58
CA GLN A 60 -4.89 -4.48 -6.03
C GLN A 60 -5.08 -3.26 -5.12
N ILE A 61 -5.91 -2.27 -5.50
CA ILE A 61 -6.22 -1.12 -4.62
C ILE A 61 -6.83 -1.60 -3.30
N VAL A 62 -7.81 -2.50 -3.36
CA VAL A 62 -8.50 -3.01 -2.16
C VAL A 62 -7.51 -3.74 -1.24
N VAL A 63 -6.69 -4.63 -1.79
CA VAL A 63 -5.68 -5.38 -1.03
C VAL A 63 -4.69 -4.44 -0.36
N VAL A 64 -4.14 -3.48 -1.10
CA VAL A 64 -3.19 -2.51 -0.53
C VAL A 64 -3.85 -1.60 0.49
N GLY A 65 -5.11 -1.20 0.27
CA GLY A 65 -5.89 -0.43 1.25
C GLY A 65 -6.12 -1.19 2.55
N VAL A 66 -6.41 -2.49 2.48
CA VAL A 66 -6.52 -3.35 3.67
C VAL A 66 -5.18 -3.46 4.39
N PHE A 67 -4.08 -3.69 3.67
CA PHE A 67 -2.74 -3.73 4.30
C PHE A 67 -2.37 -2.40 4.96
N PHE A 68 -2.70 -1.27 4.34
CA PHE A 68 -2.47 0.04 4.91
C PHE A 68 -3.28 0.26 6.20
N PHE A 69 -4.57 -0.10 6.18
CA PHE A 69 -5.43 0.00 7.35
C PHE A 69 -4.95 -0.91 8.50
N LEU A 70 -4.58 -2.16 8.20
CA LEU A 70 -3.99 -3.06 9.18
C LEU A 70 -2.67 -2.49 9.73
N GLY A 71 -1.85 -1.90 8.88
CA GLY A 71 -0.65 -1.16 9.29
C GLY A 71 -0.98 -0.06 10.29
N LEU A 72 -1.97 0.78 10.03
CA LEU A 72 -2.38 1.85 10.95
C LEU A 72 -2.86 1.32 12.31
N VAL A 73 -3.55 0.19 12.34
CA VAL A 73 -4.07 -0.39 13.59
C VAL A 73 -2.97 -1.08 14.42
N LEU A 74 -1.93 -1.60 13.76
CA LEU A 74 -0.86 -2.39 14.39
C LEU A 74 0.39 -1.57 14.74
N VAL A 75 0.50 -0.34 14.25
CA VAL A 75 1.59 0.60 14.54
C VAL A 75 1.33 1.35 15.82
#